data_AF-A0A7K3LHS1-F1
#
_entry.id   AF-A0A7K3LHS1-F1
#
_cell.length_a   1.000
_cell.length_b   1.000
_cell.length_c   1.000
_cell.angle_alpha   90.00
_cell.angle_beta   90.00
_cell.angle_gamma   90.00
#
_symmetry.space_group_name_H-M   'P 1'
#
loop_
_entity.id
_entity.type
_entity.pdbx_description
1 polymer ?
#
loop_
_entity_poly.entity_id
_entity_poly.type
_entity_poly.pdbx_seq_one_letter_code
_entity_poly.pdbx_strand_id
1 'polypeptide(L)'
;MKNADRDWLKYVIATTVDRMELIIDMVGQEDPETAQDVAEGHLVGLRKIAAQLGLERVYSDGRSIQTQVRNSETGITFKRVWVPDVALDQRTSHTGALLRGDEYSACPGVYEVTYDPVDQSTTIKVVRTDDP
;
A
#
# COMPACT_ATOMS: atom_id res chain seq x y z
N MET A 1 -17.76 8.51 -19.06
CA MET A 1 -16.46 8.67 -18.39
C MET A 1 -15.41 7.97 -19.24
N LYS A 2 -14.28 8.63 -19.55
CA LYS A 2 -13.21 7.98 -20.33
C LYS A 2 -12.47 6.96 -19.45
N ASN A 3 -11.77 6.00 -20.06
CA ASN A 3 -11.00 5.00 -19.32
C ASN A 3 -9.94 5.64 -18.40
N ALA A 4 -9.25 6.68 -18.88
CA ALA A 4 -8.30 7.44 -18.08
C ALA A 4 -8.93 8.06 -16.82
N ASP A 5 -10.07 8.73 -16.95
CA ASP A 5 -10.78 9.35 -15.82
C ASP A 5 -11.18 8.29 -14.77
N ARG A 6 -11.61 7.11 -15.25
CA ARG A 6 -11.97 5.96 -14.40
C ARG A 6 -10.76 5.42 -13.65
N ASP A 7 -9.63 5.28 -14.32
CA ASP A 7 -8.40 4.75 -13.72
C ASP A 7 -7.81 5.71 -12.68
N TRP A 8 -7.88 7.01 -12.93
CA TRP A 8 -7.54 8.02 -11.93
C TRP A 8 -8.46 7.97 -10.70
N LEU A 9 -9.77 7.80 -10.91
CA LEU A 9 -10.70 7.65 -9.78
C LEU A 9 -10.41 6.40 -8.95
N LYS A 10 -10.12 5.26 -9.62
CA LYS A 10 -9.68 4.03 -8.96
C LYS A 10 -8.41 4.24 -8.14
N TYR A 11 -7.42 4.94 -8.69
CA TYR A 11 -6.18 5.28 -7.97
C TYR A 11 -6.43 6.13 -6.73
N VAL A 12 -7.24 7.18 -6.84
CA VAL A 12 -7.58 8.04 -5.70
C VAL A 12 -8.28 7.26 -4.60
N ILE A 13 -9.24 6.39 -4.98
CA ILE A 13 -9.94 5.54 -4.01
C ILE A 13 -8.95 4.58 -3.33
N ALA A 14 -8.12 3.87 -4.09
CA ALA A 14 -7.15 2.92 -3.54
C ALA A 14 -6.14 3.61 -2.60
N THR A 15 -5.61 4.77 -2.98
CA THR A 15 -4.70 5.56 -2.14
C THR A 15 -5.39 6.04 -0.86
N THR A 16 -6.68 6.41 -0.94
CA THR A 16 -7.45 6.85 0.23
C THR A 16 -7.68 5.67 1.18
N VAL A 17 -8.05 4.51 0.65
CA VAL A 17 -8.22 3.28 1.43
C VAL A 17 -6.92 2.88 2.14
N ASP A 18 -5.80 2.84 1.43
CA ASP A 18 -4.49 2.49 1.99
C ASP A 18 -4.05 3.43 3.12
N ARG A 19 -4.23 4.75 2.94
CA ARG A 19 -3.92 5.74 3.98
C ARG A 19 -4.86 5.67 5.17
N MET A 20 -6.14 5.40 4.95
CA MET A 20 -7.10 5.24 6.04
C MET A 20 -6.84 3.98 6.85
N GLU A 21 -6.47 2.86 6.21
CA GLU A 21 -6.02 1.65 6.91
C GLU A 21 -4.82 1.97 7.82
N LEU A 22 -3.81 2.69 7.31
CA LEU A 22 -2.66 3.12 8.12
C LEU A 22 -3.06 4.01 9.31
N ILE A 23 -3.97 4.97 9.09
CA ILE A 23 -4.44 5.87 10.15
C ILE A 23 -5.22 5.09 11.21
N ILE A 24 -6.07 4.13 10.81
CA ILE A 24 -6.79 3.27 11.76
C ILE A 24 -5.79 2.45 12.58
N ASP A 25 -4.79 1.85 11.95
CA ASP A 25 -3.76 1.08 12.65
C ASP A 25 -2.99 1.94 13.68
N MET A 26 -2.76 3.23 13.38
CA MET A 26 -2.13 4.18 14.30
C MET A 26 -3.05 4.68 15.42
N VAL A 27 -4.32 5.01 15.10
CA VAL A 27 -5.27 5.62 16.05
C VAL A 27 -5.96 4.57 16.94
N GLY A 28 -6.19 3.36 16.43
CA GLY A 28 -6.78 2.25 17.17
C GLY A 28 -5.95 1.79 18.37
N GLN A 29 -4.73 2.31 18.53
CA GLN A 29 -3.88 2.11 19.72
C GLN A 29 -4.28 3.02 20.90
N GLU A 30 -4.94 4.17 20.66
CA GLU A 30 -5.20 5.19 21.70
C GLU A 30 -6.67 5.30 22.13
N ASP A 31 -7.65 5.20 21.21
CA ASP A 31 -9.10 5.18 21.53
C ASP A 31 -9.92 4.49 20.39
N PRO A 32 -10.27 3.21 20.54
CA PRO A 32 -10.66 2.37 19.41
C PRO A 32 -12.13 2.47 18.97
N GLU A 33 -13.09 2.83 19.84
CA GLU A 33 -14.50 2.51 19.52
C GLU A 33 -15.20 3.47 18.54
N THR A 34 -15.01 4.79 18.63
CA THR A 34 -15.80 5.73 17.80
C THR A 34 -15.11 6.13 16.50
N ALA A 35 -13.78 6.30 16.54
CA ALA A 35 -13.02 6.71 15.35
C ALA A 35 -12.89 5.57 14.33
N GLN A 36 -12.76 4.33 14.81
CA GLN A 36 -12.63 3.15 13.97
C GLN A 36 -13.92 2.83 13.22
N ASP A 37 -15.06 2.81 13.90
CA ASP A 37 -16.37 2.52 13.28
C ASP A 37 -16.72 3.50 12.14
N VAL A 38 -16.45 4.79 12.34
CA VAL A 38 -16.67 5.82 11.32
C VAL A 38 -15.72 5.61 10.13
N ALA A 39 -14.44 5.34 10.39
CA ALA A 39 -13.44 5.13 9.35
C ALA A 39 -13.73 3.85 8.53
N GLU A 40 -14.11 2.75 9.20
CA GLU A 40 -14.50 1.49 8.56
C GLU A 40 -15.74 1.67 7.68
N GLY A 41 -16.74 2.43 8.14
CA GLY A 41 -17.92 2.77 7.34
C GLY A 41 -17.57 3.51 6.04
N HIS A 42 -16.66 4.49 6.12
CA HIS A 42 -16.16 5.22 4.95
C HIS A 42 -15.35 4.32 3.99
N LEU A 43 -14.51 3.43 4.51
CA LEU A 43 -13.75 2.47 3.73
C LEU A 43 -14.67 1.52 2.94
N VAL A 44 -15.73 1.01 3.58
CA VAL A 44 -16.73 0.17 2.92
C VAL A 44 -17.43 0.93 1.79
N GLY A 45 -17.79 2.19 2.01
CA GLY A 45 -18.39 3.05 0.98
C GLY A 45 -17.48 3.25 -0.23
N LEU A 46 -16.20 3.58 0.01
CA LEU A 46 -15.20 3.77 -1.04
C LEU A 46 -14.96 2.50 -1.86
N ARG A 47 -14.85 1.34 -1.20
CA ARG A 47 -14.71 0.05 -1.88
C ARG A 47 -15.92 -0.27 -2.76
N LYS A 48 -17.14 0.01 -2.30
CA LYS A 48 -18.36 -0.15 -3.11
C LYS A 48 -18.38 0.75 -4.35
N ILE A 49 -17.92 2.00 -4.22
CA ILE A 49 -17.78 2.91 -5.37
C ILE A 49 -16.76 2.35 -6.36
N ALA A 50 -15.60 1.89 -5.88
CA ALA A 50 -14.59 1.27 -6.74
C ALA A 50 -15.13 0.03 -7.49
N ALA A 51 -15.95 -0.80 -6.83
CA ALA A 51 -16.60 -1.95 -7.44
C ALA A 51 -17.45 -1.59 -8.66
N GLN A 52 -18.22 -0.49 -8.55
CA GLN A 52 -19.08 0.00 -9.63
C GLN A 52 -18.29 0.52 -10.84
N LEU A 53 -17.01 0.86 -10.66
CA LEU A 53 -16.14 1.34 -11.73
C LEU A 53 -15.56 0.20 -12.58
N GLY A 54 -15.85 -1.06 -12.26
CA GLY A 54 -15.48 -2.23 -13.04
C GLY A 54 -14.04 -2.68 -12.77
N LEU A 55 -13.90 -3.95 -12.36
CA LEU A 55 -12.68 -4.61 -11.89
C LEU A 55 -11.95 -3.82 -10.80
N GLU A 56 -12.27 -4.14 -9.54
CA GLU A 56 -11.80 -3.47 -8.31
C GLU A 56 -10.28 -3.34 -8.16
N ARG A 57 -9.50 -4.08 -8.94
CA ARG A 57 -8.06 -4.25 -8.69
C ARG A 57 -7.16 -4.05 -9.91
N VAL A 58 -7.72 -3.65 -11.06
CA VAL A 58 -6.93 -3.41 -12.28
C VAL A 58 -7.35 -2.12 -12.99
N TYR A 59 -6.37 -1.47 -13.62
CA TYR A 59 -6.55 -0.38 -14.56
C TYR A 59 -7.05 -0.90 -15.92
N SER A 60 -7.47 0.02 -16.79
CA SER A 60 -7.98 -0.32 -18.11
C SER A 60 -6.95 -0.96 -19.05
N ASP A 61 -5.65 -0.80 -18.76
CA ASP A 61 -4.53 -1.42 -19.47
C ASP A 61 -4.14 -2.80 -18.93
N GLY A 62 -4.86 -3.31 -17.91
CA GLY A 62 -4.61 -4.61 -17.28
C GLY A 62 -3.59 -4.59 -16.14
N ARG A 63 -2.93 -3.46 -15.87
CA ARG A 63 -2.06 -3.33 -14.70
C ARG A 63 -2.85 -3.37 -13.41
N SER A 64 -2.22 -3.89 -12.36
CA SER A 64 -2.80 -3.95 -11.02
C SER A 64 -2.80 -2.57 -10.37
N ILE A 65 -3.87 -2.20 -9.67
CA ILE A 65 -3.93 -0.94 -8.93
C ILE A 65 -2.99 -0.98 -7.72
N GLN A 66 -2.89 -2.13 -7.08
CA GLN A 66 -2.08 -2.35 -5.90
C GLN A 66 -1.38 -3.69 -5.98
N THR A 67 -0.12 -3.72 -5.58
CA THR A 67 0.61 -4.97 -5.33
C THR A 67 0.98 -5.08 -3.86
N GLN A 68 1.16 -6.31 -3.39
CA GLN A 68 1.64 -6.60 -2.05
C GLN A 68 2.72 -7.67 -2.08
N VAL A 69 3.78 -7.48 -1.31
CA VAL A 69 4.86 -8.44 -1.15
C VAL A 69 5.12 -8.64 0.32
N ARG A 70 5.11 -9.90 0.76
CA ARG A 70 5.51 -10.28 2.11
C ARG A 70 6.97 -10.70 2.10
N ASN A 71 7.79 -10.02 2.90
CA ASN A 71 9.15 -10.46 3.16
C ASN A 71 9.11 -11.74 4.00
N SER A 72 9.73 -12.82 3.53
CA SER A 72 9.72 -14.13 4.21
C SER A 72 10.55 -14.17 5.49
N GLU A 73 11.58 -13.32 5.61
CA GLU A 73 12.48 -13.27 6.75
C GLU A 73 11.89 -12.46 7.90
N THR A 74 11.38 -11.27 7.61
CA THR A 74 10.81 -10.36 8.63
C THR A 74 9.33 -10.60 8.86
N GLY A 75 8.64 -11.22 7.90
CA GLY A 75 7.18 -11.37 7.90
C GLY A 75 6.42 -10.09 7.53
N ILE A 76 7.11 -8.97 7.29
CA ILE A 76 6.52 -7.66 6.98
C ILE A 76 5.91 -7.68 5.59
N THR A 77 4.71 -7.11 5.47
CA THR A 77 4.01 -6.95 4.19
C THR A 77 4.16 -5.51 3.71
N PHE A 78 4.66 -5.36 2.48
CA PHE A 78 4.72 -4.10 1.77
C PHE A 78 3.55 -4.02 0.82
N LYS A 79 2.78 -2.95 0.89
CA LYS A 79 1.72 -2.61 -0.07
C LYS A 79 2.18 -1.41 -0.89
N ARG A 80 1.89 -1.41 -2.19
CA ARG A 80 2.10 -0.26 -3.06
C ARG A 80 0.89 -0.07 -3.94
N VAL A 81 0.29 1.12 -3.88
CA VAL A 81 -0.68 1.60 -4.87
C VAL A 81 0.10 2.28 -6.00
N TRP A 82 -0.12 1.85 -7.24
CA TRP A 82 0.59 2.33 -8.43
C TRP A 82 -0.12 3.51 -9.07
N VAL A 83 0.59 4.41 -9.74
CA VAL A 83 -0.06 5.48 -10.50
C VAL A 83 -0.61 4.92 -11.83
N PRO A 84 -1.81 5.35 -12.29
CA PRO A 84 -2.38 4.91 -13.56
C PRO A 84 -1.52 5.27 -14.77
N ASP A 85 -0.65 6.26 -14.67
CA ASP A 85 0.30 6.60 -15.72
C ASP A 85 1.71 6.26 -15.24
N VAL A 86 2.34 5.28 -15.88
CA VAL A 86 3.72 4.84 -15.56
C VAL A 86 4.71 5.99 -15.72
N ALA A 87 4.48 6.92 -16.66
CA ALA A 87 5.37 8.06 -16.86
C ALA A 87 5.35 9.04 -15.66
N LEU A 88 4.31 8.98 -14.83
CA LEU A 88 4.17 9.78 -13.62
C LEU A 88 4.62 9.03 -12.35
N ASP A 89 4.76 7.72 -12.40
CA ASP A 89 5.31 6.92 -11.31
C ASP A 89 6.82 6.78 -11.52
N GLN A 90 7.62 7.32 -10.60
CA GLN A 90 9.07 7.16 -10.67
C GLN A 90 9.47 5.88 -9.96
N ARG A 91 10.46 5.17 -10.50
CA ARG A 91 11.14 4.13 -9.75
C ARG A 91 11.69 4.75 -8.46
N THR A 92 11.29 4.20 -7.31
CA THR A 92 11.72 4.69 -6.00
C THR A 92 12.45 3.58 -5.25
N SER A 93 13.51 3.95 -4.53
CA SER A 93 14.22 3.06 -3.61
C SER A 93 14.38 3.75 -2.27
N HIS A 94 14.08 3.05 -1.19
CA HIS A 94 14.20 3.54 0.18
C HIS A 94 15.00 2.53 0.99
N THR A 95 15.97 3.01 1.76
CA THR A 95 16.80 2.20 2.65
C THR A 95 16.55 2.59 4.09
N GLY A 96 16.25 1.62 4.95
CA GLY A 96 16.00 1.88 6.37
C GLY A 96 15.74 0.61 7.18
N ALA A 97 15.61 0.78 8.50
CA ALA A 97 15.08 -0.26 9.35
C ALA A 97 13.59 -0.44 9.03
N LEU A 98 13.16 -1.68 8.84
CA LEU A 98 11.74 -1.97 8.65
C LEU A 98 11.07 -2.00 10.03
N LEU A 99 10.07 -1.15 10.25
CA LEU A 99 9.26 -1.22 11.46
C LEU A 99 8.28 -2.39 11.31
N ARG A 100 8.37 -3.34 12.24
CA ARG A 100 7.39 -4.42 12.35
C ARG A 100 6.14 -3.83 13.02
N GLY A 101 4.95 -4.18 12.53
CA GLY A 101 3.68 -3.62 13.04
C GLY A 101 3.39 -3.91 14.52
N ASP A 102 4.16 -4.80 15.15
CA ASP A 102 4.31 -4.89 16.60
C ASP A 102 5.46 -3.97 17.04
N GLU A 103 5.11 -2.76 17.50
CA GLU A 103 5.95 -1.56 17.67
C GLU A 103 7.27 -1.66 18.49
N TYR A 104 7.75 -2.83 18.90
CA TYR A 104 8.98 -2.95 19.69
C TYR A 104 9.98 -4.00 19.20
N SER A 105 9.66 -4.73 18.14
CA SER A 105 10.63 -5.63 17.50
C SER A 105 11.32 -4.90 16.36
N ALA A 106 12.48 -4.29 16.62
CA ALA A 106 13.33 -3.79 15.55
C ALA A 106 13.53 -4.91 14.51
N CYS A 107 13.30 -4.63 13.22
CA CYS A 107 13.72 -5.62 12.23
C CYS A 107 15.22 -5.88 12.39
N PRO A 108 15.66 -7.13 12.14
CA PRO A 108 17.02 -7.57 12.39
C PRO A 108 18.02 -7.01 11.36
N GLY A 109 17.81 -5.79 10.88
CA GLY A 109 18.64 -5.22 9.84
C GLY A 109 18.06 -3.99 9.13
N VAL A 110 18.88 -3.50 8.20
CA VAL A 110 18.57 -2.45 7.25
C VAL A 110 18.21 -3.10 5.92
N TYR A 111 17.10 -2.68 5.34
CA TYR A 111 16.59 -3.21 4.08
C TYR A 111 16.45 -2.08 3.06
N GLU A 112 16.70 -2.41 1.80
CA GLU A 112 16.41 -1.57 0.65
C GLU A 112 15.15 -2.10 -0.02
N VAL A 113 14.14 -1.25 -0.15
CA VAL A 113 12.88 -1.57 -0.83
C VAL A 113 12.80 -0.71 -2.10
N THR A 114 12.80 -1.39 -3.25
CA THR A 114 12.65 -0.77 -4.57
C THR A 114 11.28 -1.08 -5.16
N TYR A 115 10.62 -0.06 -5.69
CA TYR A 115 9.37 -0.18 -6.45
C TYR A 115 9.63 0.17 -7.91
N ASP A 116 9.31 -0.75 -8.82
CA ASP A 116 9.38 -0.51 -10.27
C ASP A 116 7.97 -0.46 -10.88
N PRO A 117 7.54 0.70 -11.39
CA PRO A 117 6.18 0.88 -11.90
C PRO A 117 5.93 0.26 -13.28
N VAL A 118 7.00 -0.09 -14.03
CA VAL A 118 6.87 -0.69 -15.36
C VAL A 118 6.38 -2.12 -15.27
N ASP A 119 6.98 -2.91 -14.37
CA ASP A 119 6.61 -4.32 -14.13
C ASP A 119 5.78 -4.53 -12.85
N GLN A 120 5.52 -3.45 -12.11
CA GLN A 120 4.80 -3.45 -10.83
C GLN A 120 5.47 -4.30 -9.75
N SER A 121 6.78 -4.46 -9.83
CA SER A 121 7.56 -5.25 -8.89
C SER A 121 7.93 -4.46 -7.63
N THR A 122 8.01 -5.19 -6.52
CA THR A 122 8.60 -4.71 -5.27
C THR A 122 9.76 -5.64 -4.94
N THR A 123 10.97 -5.09 -4.96
CA THR A 123 12.18 -5.83 -4.60
C THR A 123 12.61 -5.42 -3.20
N ILE A 124 12.87 -6.41 -2.34
CA ILE A 124 13.34 -6.20 -0.98
C ILE A 124 14.72 -6.85 -0.88
N LYS A 125 15.74 -6.04 -0.56
CA LYS A 125 17.12 -6.49 -0.43
C LYS A 125 17.61 -6.21 0.98
N VAL A 126 18.26 -7.19 1.59
CA VAL A 126 18.96 -7.01 2.86
C VAL A 126 20.23 -6.20 2.60
N VAL A 127 20.36 -5.04 3.23
CA VAL A 127 21.54 -4.16 3.14
C VAL A 127 22.52 -4.50 4.26
N ARG A 128 22.01 -4.69 5.47
CA ARG A 128 22.77 -5.10 6.64
C ARG A 128 21.86 -5.94 7.53
N THR A 129 22.36 -7.05 8.07
CA THR A 129 21.74 -7.74 9.19
C THR A 129 22.37 -7.23 10.48
N ASP A 130 21.53 -6.91 11.46
CA ASP A 130 21.95 -6.68 12.83
C ASP A 130 21.92 -8.06 13.52
N ASP A 131 22.95 -8.87 13.27
CA ASP A 131 23.19 -10.12 14.00
C ASP A 131 23.67 -9.76 15.43
N PRO A 132 23.26 -10.49 16.49
CA PRO A 132 23.76 -10.28 17.85
C PRO A 132 25.26 -10.58 18.02
#